data_AF-A0A1R1MH84-F1
#
_entry.id   AF-A0A1R1MH84-F1
#
_cell.length_a   1.000
_cell.length_b   1.000
_cell.length_c   1.000
_cell.angle_alpha   90.00
_cell.angle_beta   90.00
_cell.angle_gamma   90.00
#
_symmetry.space_group_name_H-M   'P 1'
#
loop_
_entity.id
_entity.type
_entity.pdbx_description
1 polymer ?
#
loop_
_entity_poly.entity_id
_entity_poly.type
_entity_poly.pdbx_seq_one_letter_code
_entity_poly.pdbx_strand_id
1 'polypeptide(L)'
;MHIPTYVLAIKGSQGRLRIAEGRRKDVDLPISFDEKYANFLFEFSESRIFCKENDEIMLLKGSFDISDIKRNHRFVETFKRRVREVEDLTGWNVLKTKAATTEKSLVCRQHISEHFMRKQSAFQRLQRITPDTQEYLPKRVPAYSIGAGVDGDRTRQSF
;
A
#
# COMPACT_ATOMS: atom_id res chain seq x y z
N MET A 1 -19.70 12.50 3.64
CA MET A 1 -18.32 12.99 3.60
C MET A 1 -17.67 12.30 2.42
N HIS A 2 -17.37 13.06 1.38
CA HIS A 2 -16.81 12.51 0.16
C HIS A 2 -15.29 12.55 0.18
N ILE A 3 -14.65 11.46 -0.25
CA ILE A 3 -13.19 11.39 -0.36
C ILE A 3 -12.78 11.10 -1.80
N PRO A 4 -11.77 11.81 -2.34
CA PRO A 4 -11.15 11.45 -3.61
C PRO A 4 -10.59 10.03 -3.53
N THR A 5 -10.96 9.21 -4.50
CA THR A 5 -10.56 7.80 -4.57
C THR A 5 -10.03 7.50 -5.95
N TYR A 6 -8.88 6.85 -6.01
CA TYR A 6 -8.22 6.43 -7.23
C TYR A 6 -8.25 4.92 -7.33
N VAL A 7 -8.70 4.37 -8.45
CA VAL A 7 -8.79 2.92 -8.66
C VAL A 7 -8.21 2.53 -10.01
N LEU A 8 -7.59 1.35 -10.07
CA LEU A 8 -7.33 0.71 -11.36
C LEU A 8 -8.57 -0.04 -11.82
N ALA A 9 -8.94 0.15 -13.07
CA ALA A 9 -10.00 -0.56 -13.75
C ALA A 9 -9.44 -1.25 -15.01
N ILE A 10 -10.13 -2.30 -15.44
CA ILE A 10 -9.82 -3.06 -16.65
C ILE A 10 -11.04 -3.02 -17.54
N LYS A 11 -10.84 -2.68 -18.80
CA LYS A 11 -11.81 -2.84 -19.86
C LYS A 11 -11.37 -4.00 -20.75
N GLY A 12 -12.11 -5.09 -20.69
CA GLY A 12 -11.81 -6.28 -21.50
C GLY A 12 -12.24 -6.11 -22.96
N SER A 13 -11.96 -7.11 -23.78
CA SER A 13 -12.35 -7.14 -25.21
C SER A 13 -13.85 -7.00 -25.46
N GLN A 14 -14.69 -7.38 -24.50
CA GLN A 14 -16.15 -7.21 -24.56
C GLN A 14 -16.60 -5.76 -24.26
N GLY A 15 -15.67 -4.83 -24.03
CA GLY A 15 -15.95 -3.43 -23.69
C GLY A 15 -16.44 -3.20 -22.26
N ARG A 16 -16.68 -4.27 -21.49
CA ARG A 16 -17.11 -4.18 -20.09
C ARG A 16 -15.96 -3.67 -19.21
N LEU A 17 -16.20 -2.54 -18.56
CA LEU A 17 -15.32 -1.96 -17.56
C LEU A 17 -15.60 -2.59 -16.19
N ARG A 18 -14.55 -2.96 -15.47
CA ARG A 18 -14.62 -3.49 -14.10
C ARG A 18 -13.43 -3.00 -13.29
N ILE A 19 -13.59 -2.93 -11.97
CA ILE A 19 -12.46 -2.65 -11.08
C ILE A 19 -11.47 -3.81 -11.16
N ALA A 20 -10.18 -3.48 -11.24
CA ALA A 20 -9.12 -4.46 -11.33
C ALA A 20 -9.00 -5.23 -10.01
N GLU A 21 -8.74 -6.54 -10.11
CA GLU A 21 -8.48 -7.39 -8.97
C GLU A 21 -6.98 -7.59 -8.80
N GLY A 22 -6.47 -7.49 -7.56
CA GLY A 22 -5.08 -7.77 -7.25
C GLY A 22 -4.71 -9.24 -7.41
N ARG A 23 -3.46 -9.51 -7.81
CA ARG A 23 -2.93 -10.87 -7.97
C ARG A 23 -2.68 -11.61 -6.66
N ARG A 24 -2.41 -10.86 -5.59
CA ARG A 24 -2.28 -11.39 -4.24
C ARG A 24 -3.67 -11.40 -3.62
N LYS A 25 -4.03 -12.53 -2.96
CA LYS A 25 -5.30 -12.87 -2.26
C LYS A 25 -6.31 -11.72 -2.15
N ASP A 26 -7.59 -12.01 -2.40
CA ASP A 26 -8.92 -11.35 -2.21
C ASP A 26 -9.09 -10.00 -1.45
N VAL A 27 -8.03 -9.34 -1.02
CA VAL A 27 -8.00 -8.15 -0.17
C VAL A 27 -7.24 -7.00 -0.83
N ASP A 28 -6.40 -7.26 -1.84
CA ASP A 28 -5.63 -6.22 -2.53
C ASP A 28 -6.38 -5.65 -3.73
N LEU A 29 -7.40 -4.84 -3.46
CA LEU A 29 -7.90 -3.93 -4.49
C LEU A 29 -6.84 -2.84 -4.74
N PRO A 30 -6.51 -2.53 -6.01
CA PRO A 30 -5.56 -1.48 -6.37
C PRO A 30 -6.24 -0.11 -6.23
N ILE A 31 -6.50 0.27 -4.98
CA ILE A 31 -7.15 1.54 -4.61
C ILE A 31 -6.15 2.40 -3.84
N SER A 32 -6.22 3.71 -4.06
CA SER A 32 -5.49 4.70 -3.27
C SER A 32 -6.35 5.92 -3.02
N PHE A 33 -6.00 6.66 -1.96
CA PHE A 33 -6.48 8.01 -1.70
C PHE A 33 -5.46 9.08 -2.11
N ASP A 34 -4.26 8.65 -2.51
CA ASP A 34 -3.16 9.52 -2.93
C ASP A 34 -2.88 9.35 -4.43
N GLU A 35 -2.79 10.47 -5.14
CA GLU A 35 -2.61 10.46 -6.59
C GLU A 35 -1.21 9.97 -7.00
N LYS A 36 -0.17 10.30 -6.24
CA LYS A 36 1.21 9.89 -6.56
C LYS A 36 1.35 8.37 -6.43
N TYR A 37 0.78 7.79 -5.37
CA TYR A 37 0.76 6.35 -5.19
C TYR A 37 -0.11 5.65 -6.23
N ALA A 38 -1.25 6.23 -6.61
CA ALA A 38 -2.10 5.69 -7.68
C ALA A 38 -1.38 5.65 -9.04
N ASN A 39 -0.61 6.68 -9.36
CA ASN A 39 0.24 6.71 -10.55
C ASN A 39 1.31 5.60 -10.51
N PHE A 40 1.95 5.40 -9.36
CA PHE A 40 2.88 4.29 -9.18
C PHE A 40 2.18 2.93 -9.37
N LEU A 41 0.99 2.73 -8.79
CA LEU A 41 0.23 1.49 -9.01
C LEU A 41 -0.10 1.26 -10.48
N PHE A 42 -0.45 2.33 -11.22
CA PHE A 42 -0.73 2.27 -12.65
C PHE A 42 0.51 1.89 -13.46
N GLU A 43 1.68 2.44 -13.16
CA GLU A 43 2.93 2.10 -13.84
C GLU A 43 3.26 0.61 -13.71
N PHE A 44 3.05 0.02 -12.52
CA PHE A 44 3.35 -1.38 -12.23
C PHE A 44 2.13 -2.29 -12.26
N SER A 45 1.04 -1.87 -12.91
CA SER A 45 -0.26 -2.53 -12.83
C SER A 45 -0.20 -3.99 -13.26
N GLU A 46 0.51 -4.32 -14.33
CA GLU A 46 0.57 -5.67 -14.91
C GLU A 46 1.12 -6.71 -13.93
N SER A 47 2.03 -6.28 -13.02
CA SER A 47 2.61 -7.13 -11.97
C SER A 47 1.71 -7.28 -10.73
N ARG A 48 0.71 -6.39 -10.59
CA ARG A 48 -0.10 -6.27 -9.37
C ARG A 48 -1.55 -6.70 -9.56
N ILE A 49 -2.10 -6.61 -10.77
CA ILE A 49 -3.50 -6.91 -11.06
C ILE A 49 -3.64 -8.06 -12.07
N PHE A 50 -4.79 -8.72 -12.06
CA PHE A 50 -5.15 -9.72 -13.06
C PHE A 50 -5.64 -9.05 -14.35
N CYS A 51 -4.83 -9.10 -15.40
CA CYS A 51 -5.17 -8.63 -16.75
C CYS A 51 -4.68 -9.62 -17.81
N LYS A 52 -5.37 -9.67 -18.95
CA LYS A 52 -4.95 -10.40 -20.15
C LYS A 52 -4.21 -9.47 -21.10
N GLU A 53 -3.47 -10.05 -22.04
CA GLU A 53 -2.87 -9.27 -23.13
C GLU A 53 -3.95 -8.51 -23.90
N ASN A 54 -3.66 -7.24 -24.21
CA ASN A 54 -4.55 -6.29 -24.87
C ASN A 54 -5.78 -5.82 -24.06
N ASP A 55 -5.93 -6.24 -22.80
CA ASP A 55 -6.89 -5.58 -21.92
C ASP A 55 -6.52 -4.10 -21.74
N GLU A 56 -7.49 -3.19 -21.69
CA GLU A 56 -7.22 -1.78 -21.48
C GLU A 56 -7.24 -1.48 -19.98
N ILE A 57 -6.07 -1.14 -19.43
CA ILE A 57 -5.90 -0.77 -18.01
C ILE A 57 -6.11 0.74 -17.90
N MET A 58 -6.99 1.14 -16.99
CA MET A 58 -7.37 2.54 -16.77
C MET A 58 -7.12 2.94 -15.32
N LEU A 59 -6.56 4.12 -15.11
CA LEU A 59 -6.53 4.77 -13.80
C LEU A 59 -7.71 5.74 -13.73
N LEU A 60 -8.64 5.46 -12.82
CA LEU A 60 -9.84 6.25 -12.63
C LEU A 60 -9.77 7.06 -11.33
N LYS A 61 -10.34 8.27 -11.35
CA LYS A 61 -10.54 9.14 -10.19
C LYS A 61 -12.03 9.37 -9.96
N GLY A 62 -12.49 9.01 -8.79
CA GLY A 62 -13.86 9.20 -8.34
C GLY A 62 -13.94 9.92 -7.01
N SER A 63 -15.17 10.16 -6.59
CA SER A 63 -15.50 10.71 -5.28
C SER A 63 -16.38 9.69 -4.56
N PHE A 64 -15.92 9.18 -3.41
CA PHE A 64 -16.62 8.12 -2.70
C PHE A 64 -17.23 8.65 -1.41
N ASP A 65 -18.53 8.43 -1.18
CA ASP A 65 -19.14 8.80 0.10
C ASP A 65 -18.84 7.74 1.15
N ILE A 66 -18.32 8.21 2.28
CA ILE A 66 -17.99 7.39 3.45
C ILE A 66 -18.73 7.84 4.71
N SER A 67 -19.78 8.67 4.57
CA SER A 67 -20.61 9.16 5.69
C SER A 67 -21.10 8.04 6.61
N ASP A 68 -21.48 6.92 6.01
CA ASP A 68 -22.14 5.77 6.62
C ASP A 68 -21.17 4.62 6.92
N ILE A 69 -19.85 4.82 6.73
CA ILE A 69 -18.83 3.88 7.21
C ILE A 69 -18.40 4.28 8.61
N LYS A 70 -18.67 3.41 9.59
CA LYS A 70 -18.18 3.60 10.96
C LYS A 70 -16.65 3.66 10.96
N ARG A 71 -16.10 4.67 11.63
CA ARG A 71 -14.65 4.86 11.83
C ARG A 71 -14.11 3.88 12.88
N ASN A 72 -14.07 2.60 12.53
CA ASN A 72 -13.57 1.54 13.39
C ASN A 72 -12.54 0.66 12.64
N HIS A 73 -12.09 -0.41 13.29
CA HIS A 73 -11.10 -1.34 12.73
C HIS A 73 -11.53 -2.03 11.41
N ARG A 74 -12.83 -1.98 11.05
CA ARG A 74 -13.38 -2.57 9.80
C ARG A 74 -13.61 -1.56 8.68
N PHE A 75 -13.15 -0.32 8.87
CA PHE A 75 -13.33 0.74 7.87
C PHE A 75 -12.81 0.32 6.50
N VAL A 76 -11.56 -0.16 6.44
CA VAL A 76 -10.88 -0.53 5.19
C VAL A 76 -11.61 -1.66 4.45
N GLU A 77 -12.03 -2.69 5.18
CA GLU A 77 -12.76 -3.83 4.61
C GLU A 77 -14.13 -3.41 4.05
N THR A 78 -14.86 -2.61 4.83
CA THR A 78 -16.17 -2.08 4.43
C THR A 78 -16.05 -1.18 3.20
N PHE A 79 -15.04 -0.31 3.18
CA PHE A 79 -14.76 0.55 2.04
C PHE A 79 -14.43 -0.27 0.79
N LYS A 80 -13.49 -1.22 0.88
CA LYS A 80 -13.12 -2.10 -0.24
C LYS A 80 -14.31 -2.87 -0.78
N ARG A 81 -15.17 -3.42 0.10
CA ARG A 81 -16.39 -4.11 -0.31
C ARG A 81 -17.31 -3.20 -1.11
N ARG A 82 -17.60 -2.00 -0.61
CA ARG A 82 -18.48 -1.07 -1.32
C ARG A 82 -17.92 -0.60 -2.65
N VAL A 83 -16.61 -0.39 -2.72
CA VAL A 83 -15.97 -0.05 -4.00
C VAL A 83 -16.17 -1.18 -5.02
N ARG A 84 -16.11 -2.46 -4.61
CA ARG A 84 -16.41 -3.60 -5.51
C ARG A 84 -17.87 -3.65 -5.97
N GLU A 85 -18.79 -3.20 -5.11
CA GLU A 85 -20.23 -3.15 -5.41
C GLU A 85 -20.58 -2.02 -6.40
N VAL A 86 -19.63 -1.15 -6.76
CA VAL A 86 -19.82 -0.15 -7.82
C VAL A 86 -19.85 -0.86 -9.17
N GLU A 87 -21.06 -1.09 -9.68
CA GLU A 87 -21.28 -1.66 -11.01
C GLU A 87 -21.08 -0.64 -12.14
N ASP A 88 -21.39 0.63 -11.86
CA ASP A 88 -21.31 1.72 -12.83
C ASP A 88 -20.18 2.69 -12.49
N LEU A 89 -19.19 2.75 -13.39
CA LEU A 89 -18.03 3.63 -13.31
C LEU A 89 -18.13 4.82 -14.27
N THR A 90 -19.27 5.07 -14.91
CA THR A 90 -19.45 6.16 -15.90
C THR A 90 -19.20 7.55 -15.31
N GLY A 91 -19.48 7.76 -14.03
CA GLY A 91 -19.21 9.02 -13.33
C GLY A 91 -17.75 9.22 -12.90
N TRP A 92 -16.85 8.28 -13.20
CA TRP A 92 -15.44 8.35 -12.82
C TRP A 92 -14.60 9.00 -13.92
N ASN A 93 -13.68 9.87 -13.52
CA ASN A 93 -12.78 10.54 -14.44
C ASN A 93 -11.61 9.64 -14.81
N VAL A 94 -11.41 9.38 -16.11
CA VAL A 94 -10.24 8.66 -16.61
C VAL A 94 -9.03 9.58 -16.56
N LEU A 95 -8.00 9.20 -15.80
CA LEU A 95 -6.75 9.96 -15.73
C LEU A 95 -5.70 9.44 -16.70
N LYS A 96 -5.56 8.11 -16.80
CA LYS A 96 -4.57 7.45 -17.63
C LYS A 96 -5.11 6.14 -18.17
N THR A 97 -4.59 5.73 -19.32
CA THR A 97 -4.96 4.49 -19.99
C THR A 97 -3.74 3.86 -20.63
N LYS A 98 -3.63 2.53 -20.57
CA LYS A 98 -2.61 1.77 -21.30
C LYS A 98 -3.12 0.38 -21.64
N ALA A 99 -2.61 -0.19 -22.73
CA ALA A 99 -2.85 -1.59 -23.05
C ALA A 99 -2.01 -2.50 -22.13
N ALA A 100 -2.64 -3.52 -21.58
CA ALA A 100 -1.99 -4.56 -20.82
C ALA A 100 -1.04 -5.33 -21.73
N THR A 101 0.23 -5.34 -21.34
CA THR A 101 1.25 -6.15 -22.00
C THR A 101 1.44 -7.46 -21.24
N THR A 102 1.88 -8.50 -21.93
CA THR A 102 2.25 -9.74 -21.25
C THR A 102 3.48 -9.51 -20.35
N GLU A 103 3.56 -10.24 -19.23
CA GLU A 103 4.78 -10.22 -18.39
C GLU A 103 6.03 -10.69 -19.16
N LYS A 104 5.83 -11.48 -20.21
CA LYS A 104 6.89 -11.92 -21.14
C LYS A 104 7.27 -10.85 -22.15
N SER A 105 6.49 -9.77 -22.28
CA SER A 105 6.79 -8.70 -23.22
C SER A 105 8.13 -8.04 -22.87
N LEU A 106 8.87 -7.65 -23.91
CA LEU A 106 10.12 -6.92 -23.76
C LEU A 106 9.90 -5.62 -22.99
N VAL A 107 8.79 -4.91 -23.29
CA VAL A 107 8.43 -3.62 -22.71
C VAL A 107 8.19 -3.70 -21.20
N CYS A 108 7.41 -4.69 -20.74
CA CYS A 108 7.16 -4.88 -19.31
C CYS A 108 8.46 -5.15 -18.55
N ARG A 109 9.32 -6.03 -19.09
CA ARG A 109 10.63 -6.34 -18.49
C ARG A 109 11.57 -5.13 -18.46
N GLN A 110 11.57 -4.31 -19.51
CA GLN A 110 12.34 -3.06 -19.56
C GLN A 110 11.87 -2.08 -18.47
N HIS A 111 10.57 -1.84 -18.34
CA HIS A 111 10.02 -0.95 -17.29
C HIS A 111 10.39 -1.42 -15.88
N ILE A 112 10.26 -2.71 -15.59
CA ILE A 112 10.62 -3.27 -14.29
C ILE A 112 12.13 -3.12 -14.04
N SER A 113 12.95 -3.42 -15.04
CA SER A 113 14.41 -3.29 -14.96
C SER A 113 14.85 -1.85 -14.71
N GLU A 114 14.33 -0.89 -15.48
CA GLU A 114 14.63 0.53 -15.30
C GLU A 114 14.24 1.02 -13.90
N HIS A 115 13.05 0.66 -13.43
CA HIS A 115 12.62 1.03 -12.09
C HIS A 115 13.54 0.46 -11.00
N PHE A 116 13.98 -0.80 -11.14
CA PHE A 116 14.94 -1.41 -10.23
C PHE A 116 16.29 -0.66 -10.24
N MET A 117 16.82 -0.34 -11.42
CA MET A 117 18.08 0.40 -11.57
C MET A 117 18.00 1.82 -10.97
N ARG A 118 16.87 2.51 -11.15
CA ARG A 118 16.62 3.82 -10.52
C ARG A 118 16.62 3.72 -9.00
N LYS A 119 15.95 2.72 -8.43
CA LYS A 119 15.95 2.50 -6.96
C LYS A 119 17.32 2.14 -6.42
N GLN A 120 18.07 1.28 -7.11
CA GLN A 120 19.43 0.92 -6.72
C GLN A 120 20.35 2.15 -6.72
N SER A 121 20.26 2.97 -7.76
CA SER A 121 21.03 4.22 -7.88
C SER A 121 20.66 5.23 -6.78
N ALA A 122 19.38 5.38 -6.46
CA ALA A 122 18.92 6.23 -5.36
C ALA A 122 19.45 5.75 -4.00
N PHE A 123 19.42 4.43 -3.76
CA PHE A 123 19.94 3.83 -2.53
C PHE A 123 21.44 4.03 -2.39
N GLN A 124 22.22 3.84 -3.46
CA GLN A 124 23.65 4.11 -3.47
C GLN A 124 23.99 5.58 -3.22
N ARG A 125 23.18 6.52 -3.73
CA ARG A 125 23.34 7.96 -3.43
C ARG A 125 23.08 8.26 -1.96
N LEU A 126 22.05 7.65 -1.37
CA LEU A 126 21.75 7.80 0.06
C LEU A 126 22.87 7.26 0.95
N GLN A 127 23.45 6.10 0.61
CA GLN A 127 24.59 5.55 1.35
C GLN A 127 25.85 6.44 1.28
N ARG A 128 26.02 7.21 0.21
CA ARG A 128 27.11 8.19 0.09
C ARG A 128 26.87 9.49 0.86
N ILE A 129 25.62 9.78 1.22
CA ILE A 129 25.21 11.02 1.93
C ILE A 129 25.15 10.82 3.45
N THR A 130 25.27 9.58 3.96
CA THR A 130 25.60 9.31 5.35
C THR A 130 27.12 9.16 5.51
N PRO A 131 27.89 10.25 5.71
CA PRO A 131 29.17 10.12 6.39
C PRO A 131 28.88 9.67 7.82
N ASP A 132 29.80 8.87 8.37
CA ASP A 132 29.79 8.35 9.73
C ASP A 132 29.06 9.24 10.73
N THR A 133 27.85 8.85 11.13
CA THR A 133 27.32 9.24 12.44
C THR A 133 27.94 8.30 13.48
N GLN A 134 29.27 8.29 13.56
CA GLN A 134 29.99 7.86 14.76
C GLN A 134 30.03 9.03 15.73
N GLU A 135 28.90 9.40 16.33
CA GLU A 135 28.96 10.22 17.53
C GLU A 135 27.70 10.03 18.38
N TYR A 136 27.96 9.82 19.68
CA TYR A 136 27.01 9.65 20.79
C TYR A 136 26.34 8.28 20.99
N LEU A 137 27.16 7.26 21.27
CA LEU A 137 26.78 6.28 22.28
C LEU A 137 26.77 6.97 23.65
N PRO A 138 25.64 7.03 24.38
CA PRO A 138 25.65 7.53 25.75
C PRO A 138 26.55 6.63 26.59
N LYS A 139 27.55 7.25 27.25
CA LYS A 139 28.42 6.59 28.23
C LYS A 139 27.54 5.82 29.22
N ARG A 140 27.84 4.52 29.37
CA ARG A 140 27.22 3.65 30.38
C ARG A 140 27.22 4.37 31.71
N VAL A 141 26.03 4.67 32.22
CA VAL A 141 25.84 5.16 33.58
C VAL A 141 26.23 4.00 34.52
N PRO A 142 27.12 4.21 35.51
CA PRO A 142 27.47 3.17 36.46
C PRO A 142 26.23 2.75 37.26
N ALA A 143 26.08 1.44 37.44
CA ALA A 143 25.01 0.86 38.23
C ALA A 143 25.09 1.36 39.68
N TYR A 144 24.05 2.08 40.12
CA TYR A 144 23.83 2.32 41.54
C TYR A 144 23.37 1.02 42.20
N SER A 145 24.24 0.47 43.04
CA SER A 145 23.90 -0.59 43.99
C SER A 145 22.93 -0.01 45.03
N ILE A 146 21.65 -0.35 44.92
CA ILE A 146 20.69 -0.16 46.02
C ILE A 146 20.82 -1.36 46.93
N GLY A 147 21.37 -1.12 48.12
CA GLY A 147 21.30 -2.05 49.26
C GLY A 147 20.05 -1.81 50.11
N ALA A 148 19.80 -2.78 50.99
CA ALA A 148 18.73 -2.90 52.01
C ALA A 148 17.34 -3.22 51.44
N GLY A 149 16.81 -4.43 51.66
CA GLY A 149 16.16 -4.85 52.93
C GLY A 149 14.65 -4.67 52.72
N VAL A 150 13.76 -5.66 52.88
CA VAL A 150 13.43 -6.37 54.11
C VAL A 150 12.74 -7.69 53.73
N ASP A 151 13.23 -8.80 54.27
CA ASP A 151 12.52 -10.07 54.32
C ASP A 151 11.34 -9.95 55.31
N GLY A 152 10.12 -10.07 54.79
CA GLY A 152 8.92 -10.26 55.58
C GLY A 152 8.58 -11.75 55.65
N ASP A 153 9.20 -12.44 56.60
CA ASP A 153 8.90 -13.83 56.91
C ASP A 153 7.57 -13.98 57.67
N ARG A 154 6.97 -15.16 57.48
CA ARG A 154 5.65 -15.62 57.92
C ARG A 154 5.50 -15.64 59.45
N THR A 155 4.24 -15.63 59.92
CA THR A 155 3.50 -16.80 60.47
C THR A 155 2.66 -16.49 61.74
N ARG A 156 1.44 -17.08 61.80
CA ARG A 156 0.63 -17.48 63.00
C ARG A 156 0.04 -16.33 63.84
N GLN A 157 -1.08 -16.42 64.56
CA GLN A 157 -2.04 -17.46 65.01
C GLN A 157 -3.28 -16.67 65.52
N SER A 158 -4.51 -17.07 65.22
CA SER A 158 -5.48 -17.70 66.13
C SER A 158 -5.99 -16.87 67.34
N PHE A 159 -7.34 -16.85 67.43
CA PHE A 159 -8.27 -16.39 68.48
C PHE A 159 -8.70 -14.93 68.46
#